data_AF-H5XZT9-F1
#
_entry.id   AF-H5XZT9-F1
#
_cell.length_a   1.000
_cell.length_b   1.000
_cell.length_c   1.000
_cell.angle_alpha   90.00
_cell.angle_beta   90.00
_cell.angle_gamma   90.00
#
_symmetry.space_group_name_H-M   'P 1'
#
loop_
_entity.id
_entity.type
_entity.pdbx_description
1 polymer ?
#
loop_
_entity_poly.entity_id
_entity_poly.type
_entity_poly.pdbx_seq_one_letter_code
_entity_poly.pdbx_strand_id
1 'polypeptide(L)'
;MNNEDTKKPEKKRLYFSERDEELSDGFWLKHHAKIEKLESDFYDAYNYAFDLTPTEEIEKLYLALAQLNRLKEFCYKTSKGGKVYFIDMWEQMHNSQSLCFSQEEVIINRIEKIREDEILKEKILNIIRVTGTYIQKDLYREFPDFERERLQRLVNYLEIKGLLTKIKKGNSYQLFLVENDTEHS
;
A
#
# COMPACT_ATOMS: atom_id res chain seq x y z
N MET A 1 25.87 -17.64 0.42
CA MET A 1 25.87 -16.32 -0.23
C MET A 1 25.06 -15.41 0.68
N ASN A 2 25.69 -14.39 1.23
CA ASN A 2 25.09 -13.52 2.25
C ASN A 2 23.94 -12.74 1.63
N ASN A 3 22.74 -12.88 2.18
CA ASN A 3 21.70 -11.87 2.03
C ASN A 3 22.20 -10.64 2.77
N GLU A 4 22.87 -9.75 2.06
CA GLU A 4 22.93 -8.36 2.48
C GLU A 4 21.50 -7.85 2.40
N ASP A 5 20.80 -7.90 3.54
CA ASP A 5 19.64 -7.07 3.79
C ASP A 5 20.07 -5.63 3.48
N THR A 6 19.74 -5.15 2.29
CA THR A 6 19.81 -3.73 1.95
C THR A 6 18.73 -3.04 2.77
N LYS A 7 18.94 -2.91 4.08
CA LYS A 7 18.13 -2.05 4.94
C LYS A 7 18.27 -0.65 4.36
N LYS A 8 17.18 -0.14 3.79
CA LYS A 8 17.08 1.27 3.42
C LYS A 8 17.55 2.10 4.63
N PRO A 9 18.42 3.10 4.43
CA PRO A 9 18.92 3.91 5.52
C PRO A 9 17.73 4.50 6.29
N GLU A 10 17.70 4.30 7.61
CA GLU A 10 16.64 4.82 8.46
C GLU A 10 16.63 6.36 8.38
N LYS A 11 15.47 6.91 8.03
CA LYS A 11 15.24 8.35 8.01
C LYS A 11 15.35 8.87 9.45
N LYS A 12 16.32 9.76 9.70
CA LYS A 12 16.48 10.37 11.02
C LYS A 12 15.39 11.43 11.25
N ARG A 13 14.76 11.40 12.41
CA ARG A 13 13.80 12.42 12.86
C ARG A 13 14.51 13.78 12.98
N LEU A 14 13.84 14.83 12.54
CA LEU A 14 14.27 16.21 12.81
C LEU A 14 13.77 16.59 14.20
N TYR A 15 14.64 17.22 14.97
CA TYR A 15 14.26 17.83 16.24
C TYR A 15 13.95 19.31 16.00
N PHE A 16 12.75 19.72 16.37
CA PHE A 16 12.34 21.12 16.33
C PHE A 16 12.74 21.81 17.63
N SER A 17 13.06 23.11 17.56
CA SER A 17 13.29 23.91 18.77
C SER A 17 11.96 24.26 19.44
N GLU A 18 11.96 24.62 20.73
CA GLU A 18 10.75 25.12 21.41
C GLU A 18 10.08 26.26 20.63
N ARG A 19 10.89 27.15 20.04
CA ARG A 19 10.39 28.24 19.18
C ARG A 19 9.71 27.74 17.90
N ASP A 20 10.15 26.60 17.34
CA ASP A 20 9.49 26.00 16.18
C ASP A 20 8.16 25.35 16.55
N GLU A 21 8.08 24.74 17.74
CA GLU A 21 6.85 24.19 18.30
C GLU A 21 5.82 25.31 18.55
N GLU A 22 6.22 26.41 19.20
CA GLU A 22 5.35 27.59 19.40
C GLU A 22 4.82 28.16 18.07
N LEU A 23 5.65 28.17 17.03
CA LEU A 23 5.23 28.61 15.70
C LEU A 23 4.24 27.64 15.05
N SER A 24 4.43 26.34 15.24
CA SER A 24 3.53 25.28 14.77
C SER A 24 2.17 25.40 15.45
N ASP A 25 2.13 25.55 16.78
CA ASP A 25 0.90 25.69 17.56
C ASP A 25 0.15 26.97 17.17
N GLY A 26 0.86 28.09 17.07
CA GLY A 26 0.26 29.35 16.62
C GLY A 26 -0.28 29.28 15.19
N PHE A 27 0.38 28.53 14.31
CA PHE A 27 -0.13 28.27 12.96
C PHE A 27 -1.41 27.42 13.01
N TRP A 28 -1.40 26.31 13.75
CA TRP A 28 -2.57 25.44 13.87
C TRP A 28 -3.77 26.20 14.43
N LEU A 29 -3.62 26.91 15.55
CA LEU A 29 -4.70 27.70 16.16
C LEU A 29 -5.32 28.72 15.20
N LYS A 30 -4.50 29.37 14.37
CA LYS A 30 -4.97 30.37 13.40
C LYS A 30 -5.67 29.75 12.19
N HIS A 31 -5.29 28.54 11.80
CA HIS A 31 -5.69 27.93 10.54
C HIS A 31 -6.47 26.62 10.70
N HIS A 32 -6.83 26.22 11.92
CA HIS A 32 -7.39 24.90 12.23
C HIS A 32 -8.59 24.55 11.35
N ALA A 33 -9.56 25.45 11.16
CA ALA A 33 -10.73 25.18 10.32
C ALA A 33 -10.39 24.85 8.85
N LYS A 34 -9.32 25.46 8.31
CA LYS A 34 -8.82 25.16 6.96
C LYS A 34 -8.08 23.83 6.93
N ILE A 35 -7.27 23.57 7.96
CA ILE A 35 -6.51 22.32 8.12
C ILE A 35 -7.47 21.14 8.26
N GLU A 36 -8.41 21.19 9.21
CA GLU A 36 -9.43 20.17 9.45
C GLU A 36 -10.19 19.81 8.16
N LYS A 37 -10.55 20.81 7.36
CA LYS A 37 -11.19 20.56 6.06
C LYS A 37 -10.28 19.79 5.10
N LEU A 38 -9.02 20.21 4.96
CA LEU A 38 -8.05 19.55 4.07
C LEU A 38 -7.71 18.13 4.55
N GLU A 39 -7.62 17.94 5.86
CA GLU A 39 -7.43 16.63 6.49
C GLU A 39 -8.65 15.74 6.28
N SER A 40 -9.87 16.26 6.42
CA SER A 40 -11.10 15.54 6.12
C SER A 40 -11.14 15.09 4.66
N ASP A 41 -10.85 15.98 3.71
CA ASP A 41 -10.81 15.66 2.28
C ASP A 41 -9.79 14.53 1.99
N PHE A 42 -8.67 14.52 2.73
CA PHE A 42 -7.68 13.45 2.67
C PHE A 42 -8.22 12.13 3.26
N TYR A 43 -8.77 12.15 4.47
CA TYR A 43 -9.25 10.95 5.16
C TYR A 43 -10.45 10.32 4.46
N ASP A 44 -11.33 11.13 3.87
CA ASP A 44 -12.41 10.63 3.01
C ASP A 44 -11.83 9.84 1.84
N ALA A 45 -10.81 10.35 1.15
CA ALA A 45 -10.17 9.59 0.07
C ALA A 45 -9.45 8.33 0.59
N TYR A 46 -8.74 8.41 1.71
CA TYR A 46 -7.89 7.34 2.23
C TYR A 46 -8.66 6.19 2.88
N ASN A 47 -9.68 6.49 3.71
CA ASN A 47 -10.39 5.48 4.49
C ASN A 47 -11.33 4.63 3.62
N TYR A 48 -11.90 5.19 2.55
CA TYR A 48 -12.78 4.44 1.64
C TYR A 48 -12.03 3.53 0.66
N ALA A 49 -10.70 3.49 0.68
CA ALA A 49 -9.91 2.71 -0.27
C ALA A 49 -9.95 1.19 0.00
N PHE A 50 -10.17 0.76 1.25
CA PHE A 50 -9.88 -0.61 1.69
C PHE A 50 -10.91 -1.69 1.33
N ASP A 51 -12.11 -1.30 0.89
CA ASP A 51 -13.19 -2.22 0.52
C ASP A 51 -13.43 -2.31 -1.00
N LEU A 52 -12.52 -1.73 -1.79
CA LEU A 52 -12.67 -1.55 -3.23
C LEU A 52 -11.94 -2.62 -4.05
N THR A 53 -12.20 -2.66 -5.36
CA THR A 53 -11.36 -3.41 -6.29
C THR A 53 -9.94 -2.83 -6.33
N PRO A 54 -8.91 -3.60 -6.73
CA PRO A 54 -7.54 -3.09 -6.83
C PRO A 54 -7.41 -1.78 -7.63
N THR A 55 -8.14 -1.67 -8.74
CA THR A 55 -8.14 -0.47 -9.58
C THR A 55 -8.74 0.73 -8.85
N GLU A 56 -9.93 0.56 -8.27
CA GLU A 56 -10.63 1.62 -7.52
C GLU A 56 -9.84 2.02 -6.25
N GLU A 57 -9.20 1.07 -5.57
CA GLU A 57 -8.31 1.33 -4.43
C GLU A 57 -7.14 2.23 -4.86
N ILE A 58 -6.46 1.90 -5.96
CA ILE A 58 -5.37 2.71 -6.51
C ILE A 58 -5.85 4.13 -6.86
N GLU A 59 -7.03 4.28 -7.48
CA GLU A 59 -7.61 5.59 -7.80
C GLU A 59 -7.86 6.43 -6.54
N LYS A 60 -8.43 5.83 -5.49
CA LYS A 60 -8.65 6.51 -4.21
C LYS A 60 -7.35 6.89 -3.52
N LEU A 61 -6.34 6.04 -3.57
CA LEU A 61 -5.01 6.34 -3.03
C LEU A 61 -4.32 7.50 -3.77
N TYR A 62 -4.47 7.59 -5.09
CA TYR A 62 -4.00 8.76 -5.85
C TYR A 62 -4.77 10.04 -5.50
N LEU A 63 -6.08 9.94 -5.28
CA LEU A 63 -6.87 11.07 -4.78
C LEU A 63 -6.38 11.52 -3.40
N ALA A 64 -6.12 10.59 -2.48
CA ALA A 64 -5.57 10.89 -1.17
C ALA A 64 -4.20 11.59 -1.27
N LEU A 65 -3.30 11.13 -2.15
CA LEU A 65 -2.03 11.82 -2.41
C LEU A 65 -2.23 13.25 -2.92
N ALA A 66 -3.21 13.47 -3.80
CA ALA A 66 -3.51 14.81 -4.29
C ALA A 66 -4.00 15.74 -3.16
N GLN A 67 -4.83 15.24 -2.24
CA GLN A 67 -5.30 16.02 -1.09
C GLN A 67 -4.19 16.28 -0.07
N LEU A 68 -3.34 15.28 0.20
CA LEU A 68 -2.17 15.45 1.04
C LEU A 68 -1.21 16.52 0.49
N ASN A 69 -1.00 16.53 -0.83
CA ASN A 69 -0.19 17.56 -1.49
C ASN A 69 -0.81 18.96 -1.38
N ARG A 70 -2.15 19.08 -1.44
CA ARG A 70 -2.82 20.37 -1.21
C ARG A 70 -2.63 20.86 0.22
N LEU A 71 -2.71 19.97 1.21
CA LEU A 71 -2.41 20.29 2.60
C LEU A 71 -0.95 20.72 2.77
N LYS A 72 -0.01 19.95 2.20
CA LYS A 72 1.42 20.27 2.18
C LYS A 72 1.68 21.67 1.63
N GLU A 73 1.14 21.97 0.46
CA GLU A 73 1.30 23.26 -0.18
C GLU A 73 0.75 24.40 0.67
N PHE A 74 -0.44 24.22 1.24
CA PHE A 74 -1.03 25.23 2.13
C PHE A 74 -0.13 25.50 3.32
N CYS A 75 0.30 24.45 4.03
CA CYS A 75 1.18 24.54 5.19
C CYS A 75 2.52 25.21 4.85
N TYR A 76 3.18 24.76 3.78
CA TYR A 76 4.50 25.24 3.38
C TYR A 76 4.48 26.69 2.87
N LYS A 77 3.43 27.10 2.15
CA LYS A 77 3.31 28.47 1.61
C LYS A 77 2.90 29.49 2.66
N THR A 78 2.17 29.08 3.71
CA THR A 78 1.57 30.02 4.66
C THR A 78 2.57 30.57 5.65
N SER A 79 3.40 29.73 6.28
CA SER A 79 4.40 30.21 7.25
C SER A 79 5.45 29.15 7.59
N LYS A 80 6.51 29.57 8.32
CA LYS A 80 7.47 28.65 8.94
C LYS A 80 6.76 27.65 9.87
N GLY A 81 5.83 28.14 10.69
CA GLY A 81 5.02 27.30 11.59
C GLY A 81 4.20 26.25 10.85
N GLY A 82 3.61 26.62 9.71
CA GLY A 82 2.90 25.66 8.86
C GLY A 82 3.80 24.58 8.28
N LYS A 83 5.01 24.94 7.85
CA LYS A 83 6.01 23.96 7.42
C LYS A 83 6.39 23.00 8.55
N VAL A 84 6.66 23.51 9.75
CA VAL A 84 6.98 22.67 10.93
C VAL A 84 5.83 21.72 11.25
N TYR A 85 4.60 22.26 11.31
CA TYR A 85 3.38 21.49 11.53
C TYR A 85 3.26 20.31 10.55
N PHE A 86 3.40 20.56 9.24
CA PHE A 86 3.24 19.50 8.25
C PHE A 86 4.34 18.44 8.34
N ILE A 87 5.59 18.86 8.60
CA ILE A 87 6.70 17.91 8.73
C ILE A 87 6.43 16.96 9.90
N ASP A 88 6.07 17.48 11.07
CA ASP A 88 5.86 16.65 12.27
C ASP A 88 4.62 15.74 12.13
N MET A 89 3.52 16.28 11.60
CA MET A 89 2.25 15.55 11.50
C MET A 89 2.20 14.53 10.36
N TRP A 90 2.90 14.77 9.24
CA TRP A 90 2.68 14.03 7.99
C TRP A 90 3.94 13.46 7.33
N GLU A 91 5.12 14.05 7.56
CA GLU A 91 6.37 13.62 6.90
C GLU A 91 7.35 12.89 7.82
N GLN A 92 7.16 13.03 9.13
CA GLN A 92 7.96 12.43 10.20
C GLN A 92 7.10 11.74 11.26
N MET A 93 6.06 11.07 10.80
CA MET A 93 5.26 10.19 11.62
C MET A 93 6.13 9.07 12.20
N HIS A 94 5.76 8.58 13.38
CA HIS A 94 6.45 7.49 14.03
C HIS A 94 5.44 6.61 14.76
N ASN A 95 5.73 5.31 14.83
CA ASN A 95 4.95 4.35 15.59
C ASN A 95 5.90 3.32 16.21
N SER A 96 5.36 2.33 16.93
CA SER A 96 6.17 1.29 17.57
C SER A 96 6.98 0.42 16.60
N GLN A 97 6.65 0.45 15.31
CA GLN A 97 7.27 -0.38 14.26
C GLN A 97 8.22 0.42 13.34
N SER A 98 8.09 1.74 13.26
CA SER A 98 8.88 2.60 12.38
C SER A 98 9.21 3.93 13.05
N LEU A 99 10.51 4.24 13.08
CA LEU A 99 11.06 5.42 13.74
C LEU A 99 10.77 6.74 13.01
N CYS A 100 10.56 6.69 11.68
CA CYS A 100 10.24 7.86 10.88
C CYS A 100 9.72 7.43 9.50
N PHE A 101 8.47 7.77 9.20
CA PHE A 101 7.86 7.57 7.89
C PHE A 101 6.98 8.77 7.52
N SER A 102 6.72 8.93 6.23
CA SER A 102 5.73 9.89 5.74
C SER A 102 4.44 9.19 5.31
N GLN A 103 3.31 9.87 5.44
CA GLN A 103 2.04 9.38 4.93
C GLN A 103 2.09 9.18 3.39
N GLU A 104 2.86 10.01 2.69
CA GLU A 104 3.12 9.88 1.25
C GLU A 104 3.78 8.53 0.93
N GLU A 105 4.85 8.16 1.64
CA GLU A 105 5.53 6.87 1.47
C GLU A 105 4.58 5.70 1.77
N VAL A 106 3.73 5.81 2.80
CA VAL A 106 2.74 4.78 3.14
C VAL A 106 1.81 4.53 1.96
N ILE A 107 1.26 5.59 1.38
CA ILE A 107 0.33 5.48 0.26
C ILE A 107 1.03 4.94 -0.98
N ILE A 108 2.21 5.45 -1.33
CA ILE A 108 2.98 4.98 -2.48
C ILE A 108 3.33 3.48 -2.34
N ASN A 109 3.83 3.06 -1.17
CA ASN A 109 4.16 1.66 -0.93
C ASN A 109 2.92 0.75 -1.04
N ARG A 110 1.74 1.25 -0.63
CA ARG A 110 0.48 0.52 -0.80
C ARG A 110 0.12 0.36 -2.28
N ILE A 111 0.17 1.43 -3.07
CA ILE A 111 -0.09 1.40 -4.52
C ILE A 111 0.83 0.39 -5.22
N GLU A 112 2.13 0.46 -4.95
CA GLU A 112 3.10 -0.45 -5.57
C GLU A 112 2.87 -1.91 -5.16
N LYS A 113 2.53 -2.16 -3.89
CA LYS A 113 2.18 -3.50 -3.43
C LYS A 113 0.95 -4.07 -4.14
N ILE A 114 -0.10 -3.27 -4.35
CA ILE A 114 -1.29 -3.68 -5.08
C ILE A 114 -0.91 -4.03 -6.52
N ARG A 115 -0.11 -3.20 -7.19
CA ARG A 115 0.36 -3.44 -8.57
C ARG A 115 1.18 -4.72 -8.68
N GLU A 116 2.13 -4.92 -7.79
CA GLU A 116 2.92 -6.15 -7.75
C GLU A 116 2.03 -7.38 -7.53
N ASP A 117 1.04 -7.29 -6.64
CA ASP A 117 0.09 -8.38 -6.39
C ASP A 117 -0.75 -8.68 -7.65
N GLU A 118 -1.23 -7.68 -8.39
CA GLU A 118 -1.94 -7.89 -9.66
C GLU A 118 -1.06 -8.55 -10.72
N ILE A 119 0.18 -8.09 -10.87
CA ILE A 119 1.16 -8.70 -11.80
C ILE A 119 1.42 -10.16 -11.42
N LEU A 120 1.59 -10.44 -10.13
CA LEU A 120 1.88 -11.78 -9.64
C LEU A 120 0.67 -12.71 -9.79
N LYS A 121 -0.55 -12.22 -9.56
CA LYS A 121 -1.80 -12.98 -9.84
C LYS A 121 -1.84 -13.41 -11.30
N GLU A 122 -1.62 -12.49 -12.23
CA GLU A 122 -1.62 -12.80 -13.66
C GLU A 122 -0.54 -13.81 -14.05
N LYS A 123 0.66 -13.70 -13.47
CA LYS A 123 1.73 -14.70 -13.67
C LYS A 123 1.31 -16.09 -13.19
N ILE A 124 0.70 -16.19 -12.00
CA ILE A 124 0.20 -17.46 -11.45
C ILE A 124 -0.86 -18.06 -12.39
N LEU A 125 -1.86 -17.26 -12.80
CA LEU A 125 -2.92 -17.70 -13.69
C LEU A 125 -2.36 -18.16 -15.04
N ASN A 126 -1.38 -17.43 -15.61
CA ASN A 126 -0.78 -17.78 -16.89
C ASN A 126 0.02 -19.09 -16.83
N ILE A 127 0.75 -19.35 -15.73
CA ILE A 127 1.44 -20.64 -15.56
C ILE A 127 0.43 -21.78 -15.61
N ILE A 128 -0.66 -21.69 -14.84
CA ILE A 128 -1.70 -22.74 -14.81
C ILE A 128 -2.36 -22.88 -16.20
N ARG A 129 -2.58 -21.76 -16.91
CA ARG A 129 -3.11 -21.76 -18.28
C ARG A 129 -2.24 -22.55 -19.24
N VAL A 130 -0.92 -22.36 -19.18
CA VAL A 130 0.05 -23.03 -20.06
C VAL A 130 0.22 -24.51 -19.69
N THR A 131 0.25 -24.83 -18.40
CA THR A 131 0.48 -26.20 -17.94
C THR A 131 -0.79 -27.04 -17.80
N GLY A 132 -1.98 -26.41 -17.89
CA GLY A 132 -3.29 -26.97 -17.57
C GLY A 132 -3.55 -27.13 -16.06
N THR A 133 -2.49 -27.35 -15.29
CA THR A 133 -2.55 -27.49 -13.83
C THR A 133 -1.20 -27.17 -13.19
N TYR A 134 -1.19 -26.75 -11.93
CA TYR A 134 0.05 -26.45 -11.23
C TYR A 134 0.04 -26.88 -9.77
N ILE A 135 1.20 -27.25 -9.21
CA ILE A 135 1.31 -27.63 -7.80
C ILE A 135 1.66 -26.40 -6.97
N GLN A 136 0.83 -26.07 -5.96
CA GLN A 136 0.97 -24.82 -5.19
C GLN A 136 2.33 -24.67 -4.51
N LYS A 137 2.90 -25.75 -3.95
CA LYS A 137 4.22 -25.66 -3.30
C LYS A 137 5.36 -25.33 -4.27
N ASP A 138 5.16 -25.56 -5.57
CA ASP A 138 6.17 -25.28 -6.59
C ASP A 138 6.16 -23.80 -6.99
N LEU A 139 5.09 -23.04 -6.66
CA LEU A 139 5.07 -21.59 -6.77
C LEU A 139 6.16 -20.93 -5.92
N TYR A 140 6.52 -21.53 -4.77
CA TYR A 140 7.58 -21.00 -3.91
C TYR A 140 8.97 -21.10 -4.54
N ARG A 141 9.14 -22.00 -5.52
CA ARG A 141 10.39 -22.14 -6.28
C ARG A 141 10.39 -21.21 -7.49
N GLU A 142 9.23 -21.05 -8.11
CA GLU A 142 9.04 -20.18 -9.27
C GLU A 142 9.14 -18.70 -8.91
N PHE A 143 8.67 -18.33 -7.72
CA PHE A 143 8.63 -16.96 -7.22
C PHE A 143 9.44 -16.83 -5.90
N PRO A 144 10.76 -17.05 -5.93
CA PRO A 144 11.58 -17.10 -4.72
C PRO A 144 11.70 -15.75 -4.00
N ASP A 145 11.51 -14.65 -4.73
CA ASP A 145 11.56 -13.28 -4.20
C ASP A 145 10.31 -12.90 -3.39
N PHE A 146 9.29 -13.77 -3.36
CA PHE A 146 8.03 -13.51 -2.67
C PHE A 146 7.87 -14.43 -1.46
N GLU A 147 7.41 -13.84 -0.34
CA GLU A 147 7.06 -14.58 0.86
C GLU A 147 6.02 -15.66 0.58
N ARG A 148 6.17 -16.82 1.21
CA ARG A 148 5.25 -17.96 1.04
C ARG A 148 3.83 -17.57 1.45
N GLU A 149 3.70 -16.81 2.53
CA GLU A 149 2.45 -16.29 3.05
C GLU A 149 1.76 -15.37 2.03
N ARG A 150 2.54 -14.54 1.31
CA ARG A 150 2.02 -13.69 0.23
C ARG A 150 1.46 -14.53 -0.91
N LEU A 151 2.22 -15.51 -1.39
CA LEU A 151 1.78 -16.42 -2.46
C LEU A 151 0.53 -17.22 -2.06
N GLN A 152 0.47 -17.70 -0.81
CA GLN A 152 -0.71 -18.40 -0.28
C GLN A 152 -1.94 -17.49 -0.24
N ARG A 153 -1.80 -16.25 0.24
CA ARG A 153 -2.90 -15.27 0.24
C ARG A 153 -3.43 -15.00 -1.16
N LEU A 154 -2.54 -14.85 -2.15
CA LEU A 154 -2.95 -14.62 -3.54
C LEU A 154 -3.67 -15.83 -4.14
N VAL A 155 -3.18 -17.05 -3.91
CA VAL A 155 -3.87 -18.26 -4.36
C VAL A 155 -5.25 -18.39 -3.73
N ASN A 156 -5.39 -18.13 -2.43
CA ASN A 156 -6.69 -18.13 -1.75
C ASN A 156 -7.62 -17.04 -2.29
N TYR A 157 -7.09 -15.85 -2.57
CA TYR A 157 -7.85 -14.77 -3.19
C TYR A 157 -8.40 -15.19 -4.56
N LEU A 158 -7.56 -15.77 -5.42
CA LEU A 158 -7.96 -16.25 -6.75
C LEU A 158 -9.03 -17.35 -6.67
N GLU A 159 -8.95 -18.25 -5.68
CA GLU A 159 -9.98 -19.25 -5.42
C GLU A 159 -11.31 -18.63 -4.98
N ILE A 160 -11.27 -17.68 -4.03
CA ILE A 160 -12.46 -16.97 -3.54
C ILE A 160 -13.14 -16.18 -4.67
N LYS A 161 -12.35 -15.63 -5.59
CA LYS A 161 -12.85 -14.93 -6.79
C LYS A 161 -13.32 -15.89 -7.89
N GLY A 162 -13.23 -17.20 -7.70
CA GLY A 162 -13.66 -18.21 -8.67
C GLY A 162 -12.78 -18.27 -9.92
N LEU A 163 -11.53 -17.80 -9.85
CA LEU A 163 -10.60 -17.82 -10.99
C LEU A 163 -9.79 -19.12 -11.04
N LEU A 164 -9.63 -19.79 -9.91
CA LEU A 164 -9.01 -21.11 -9.83
C LEU A 164 -9.71 -22.00 -8.79
N THR A 165 -9.47 -23.30 -8.87
CA THR A 165 -9.87 -24.28 -7.84
C THR A 165 -8.65 -25.03 -7.31
N LYS A 166 -8.73 -25.51 -6.07
CA LYS A 166 -7.65 -26.26 -5.41
C LYS A 166 -8.12 -27.67 -5.06
N ILE A 167 -7.39 -28.68 -5.54
CA ILE A 167 -7.60 -30.09 -5.17
C ILE A 167 -6.44 -30.54 -4.28
N LYS A 168 -6.73 -31.04 -3.08
CA LYS A 168 -5.70 -31.54 -2.17
C LYS A 168 -4.96 -32.73 -2.80
N LYS A 169 -3.63 -32.67 -2.85
CA LYS A 169 -2.76 -33.73 -3.39
C LYS A 169 -1.57 -33.94 -2.46
N GLY A 170 -1.69 -34.96 -1.60
CA GLY A 170 -0.73 -35.23 -0.53
C GLY A 170 -0.60 -34.03 0.42
N ASN A 171 0.62 -33.51 0.56
CA ASN A 171 0.95 -32.37 1.43
C ASN A 171 0.85 -31.01 0.71
N SER A 172 0.19 -30.94 -0.45
CA SER A 172 0.01 -29.70 -1.20
C SER A 172 -1.36 -29.66 -1.89
N TYR A 173 -1.58 -28.63 -2.69
CA TYR A 173 -2.76 -28.46 -3.53
C TYR A 173 -2.33 -28.44 -4.99
N GLN A 174 -3.11 -29.12 -5.81
CA GLN A 174 -3.07 -29.02 -7.26
C GLN A 174 -4.10 -27.95 -7.68
N LEU A 175 -3.64 -26.98 -8.46
CA LEU A 175 -4.37 -25.81 -8.89
C LEU A 175 -4.88 -26.02 -10.33
N PHE A 176 -6.10 -25.60 -10.59
CA PHE A 176 -6.73 -25.62 -11.91
C PHE A 176 -7.41 -24.28 -12.15
N LEU A 177 -7.40 -23.78 -13.39
CA LEU A 177 -8.27 -22.66 -13.72
C LEU A 177 -9.72 -23.11 -13.66
N VAL A 178 -10.62 -22.22 -13.24
CA VAL A 178 -12.06 -22.46 -13.44
C VAL A 178 -12.32 -22.22 -14.93
N GLU A 179 -12.88 -23.22 -15.60
CA GLU A 179 -13.37 -23.04 -16.96
C GLU A 179 -14.54 -22.05 -16.90
N ASN A 180 -14.33 -20.85 -17.45
CA ASN A 180 -15.47 -20.04 -17.82
C ASN A 180 -16.04 -20.74 -19.06
N ASP A 181 -17.24 -21.31 -18.95
CA ASP A 181 -18.04 -21.68 -20.11
C ASP A 181 -18.30 -20.41 -20.93
N THR A 182 -17.34 -20.03 -21.78
CA THR A 182 -17.66 -19.21 -22.96
C THR A 182 -18.39 -20.14 -23.91
N GLU A 183 -19.66 -20.39 -23.61
CA GLU A 183 -20.61 -20.87 -24.59
C GLU A 183 -20.57 -19.90 -25.77
N HIS A 184 -20.08 -20.41 -26.89
CA HIS A 184 -20.39 -19.88 -28.19
C HIS A 184 -21.92 -19.81 -28.34
N SER A 185 -22.46 -18.62 -28.52
CA SER A 185 -23.74 -18.38 -29.19
C SER A 185 -23.72 -17.02 -29.88
#